data_AF-N6UFD8-F1
#
_entry.id   AF-N6UFD8-F1
#
_cell.length_a   1.000
_cell.length_b   1.000
_cell.length_c   1.000
_cell.angle_alpha   90.00
_cell.angle_beta   90.00
_cell.angle_gamma   90.00
#
_symmetry.space_group_name_H-M   'P 1'
#
loop_
_entity.id
_entity.type
_entity.pdbx_description
1 polymer ?
#
loop_
_entity_poly.entity_id
_entity_poly.type
_entity_poly.pdbx_seq_one_letter_code
_entity_poly.pdbx_strand_id
1 'polypeptide(L)'
;MLELPALVNKSVPSVSAVPSPATNTSVEYKDTPLSYRIIEPSYVEKVLVSTNEQDTTLIKILLRQTRRPEVGDKFSSRHGQKGVV
;
A
#
# COMPACT_ATOMS: atom_id res chain seq x y z
N MET A 1 13.01 8.45 -14.66
CA MET A 1 11.73 7.99 -14.08
C MET A 1 12.03 7.70 -12.62
N LEU A 2 11.56 8.52 -11.68
CA LEU A 2 11.81 8.27 -10.26
C LEU A 2 10.96 7.08 -9.83
N GLU A 3 11.58 6.01 -9.37
CA GLU A 3 10.84 4.86 -8.86
C GLU A 3 10.05 5.26 -7.62
N LEU A 4 8.77 4.90 -7.57
CA LEU A 4 7.93 5.14 -6.40
C LEU A 4 8.44 4.29 -5.23
N PRO A 5 8.57 4.86 -4.02
CA PRO A 5 9.08 4.09 -2.89
C PRO A 5 8.16 2.91 -2.56
N ALA A 6 8.75 1.75 -2.29
CA ALA A 6 8.01 0.56 -1.88
C ALA A 6 7.54 0.69 -0.42
N LEU A 7 6.25 0.44 -0.19
CA LEU A 7 5.66 0.27 1.15
C LEU A 7 5.89 -1.13 1.71
N VAL A 8 5.79 -2.15 0.85
CA VAL A 8 6.01 -3.56 1.21
C VAL A 8 6.72 -4.26 0.07
N ASN A 9 7.87 -4.87 0.35
CA ASN A 9 8.52 -5.78 -0.58
C ASN A 9 7.78 -7.12 -0.53
N LYS A 10 7.32 -7.59 -1.69
CA LYS A 10 6.59 -8.84 -1.83
C LYS A 10 7.12 -9.58 -3.03
N SER A 11 7.41 -10.87 -2.87
CA SER A 11 7.71 -11.78 -3.95
C SER A 11 6.60 -12.82 -4.08
N VAL A 12 6.30 -13.25 -5.31
CA VAL A 12 5.32 -14.30 -5.59
C VAL A 12 6.00 -15.40 -6.41
N PRO A 13 5.72 -16.68 -6.12
CA PRO A 13 6.29 -17.77 -6.90
C PRO A 13 5.73 -17.74 -8.32
N SER A 14 6.59 -17.90 -9.33
CA SER A 14 6.17 -18.09 -10.71
C SER A 14 5.79 -19.55 -10.94
N VAL A 15 4.59 -19.93 -10.51
CA VAL A 15 4.09 -21.30 -10.72
C VAL A 15 3.64 -21.45 -12.18
N SER A 16 4.41 -22.18 -12.99
CA SER A 16 3.98 -22.64 -14.31
C SER A 16 2.95 -23.77 -14.13
N ALA A 17 1.78 -23.66 -14.76
CA ALA A 17 0.64 -24.57 -14.59
C ALA A 17 0.87 -26.02 -15.06
N VAL A 18 2.09 -26.40 -15.42
CA VAL A 18 2.42 -27.75 -15.92
C VAL A 18 3.06 -28.55 -14.79
N PRO A 19 2.37 -29.55 -14.21
CA PRO A 19 2.98 -30.45 -13.24
C PRO A 19 4.01 -31.32 -13.98
N SER A 20 5.30 -30.98 -13.85
CA SER A 20 6.40 -31.81 -14.33
C SER A 20 6.78 -32.83 -13.25
N PRO A 21 6.70 -34.14 -13.53
CA PRO A 21 7.21 -35.15 -12.62
C PRO A 21 8.74 -35.16 -12.73
N ALA A 22 9.41 -34.85 -11.62
CA ALA A 22 10.86 -34.93 -11.41
C ALA A 22 11.71 -33.80 -12.03
N THR A 23 11.90 -32.72 -11.28
CA THR A 23 13.23 -32.16 -11.01
C THR A 23 13.15 -31.31 -9.75
N ASN A 24 14.21 -31.25 -8.93
CA ASN A 24 14.37 -30.24 -7.87
C ASN A 24 14.51 -28.85 -8.51
N THR A 25 13.44 -28.32 -9.12
CA THR A 25 13.44 -26.96 -9.64
C THR A 25 13.24 -26.01 -8.47
N SER A 26 14.26 -25.19 -8.21
CA SER A 26 14.12 -24.01 -7.36
C SER A 26 12.90 -23.22 -7.83
N VAL A 27 11.93 -23.01 -6.95
CA VAL A 27 10.77 -22.17 -7.25
C VAL A 27 11.30 -20.78 -7.57
N GLU A 28 11.11 -20.34 -8.81
CA GLU A 28 11.46 -18.99 -9.22
C GLU A 28 10.45 -18.00 -8.60
N TYR A 29 10.94 -16.85 -8.14
CA TYR A 29 10.13 -15.81 -7.52
C TYR A 29 10.20 -14.54 -8.34
N LYS A 30 9.05 -13.90 -8.50
CA LYS A 30 8.92 -12.59 -9.14
C LYS A 30 8.59 -11.52 -8.10
N ASP A 31 9.30 -10.41 -8.17
CA ASP A 31 9.01 -9.24 -7.34
C ASP A 31 7.69 -8.57 -7.75
N THR A 32 6.84 -8.33 -6.75
CA THR A 32 5.54 -7.68 -6.84
C THR A 32 5.33 -6.72 -5.67
N PRO A 33 6.22 -5.72 -5.49
CA PRO A 33 6.16 -4.81 -4.35
C PRO A 33 4.88 -3.97 -4.35
N LEU A 34 4.43 -3.61 -3.15
CA LEU A 34 3.38 -2.61 -2.96
C LEU A 34 4.02 -1.23 -2.94
N SER A 35 3.91 -0.46 -4.02
CA SER A 35 4.45 0.90 -4.09
C SER A 35 3.52 1.95 -3.49
N TYR A 36 4.09 3.00 -2.92
CA TYR A 36 3.38 4.22 -2.53
C TYR A 36 2.97 5.02 -3.78
N ARG A 37 1.68 5.33 -3.95
CA ARG A 37 1.14 5.89 -5.19
C ARG A 37 0.85 7.40 -5.14
N ILE A 38 0.91 8.00 -3.97
CA ILE A 38 0.55 9.41 -3.78
C ILE A 38 1.81 10.25 -4.03
N ILE A 39 1.63 11.42 -4.67
CA ILE A 39 2.72 12.32 -5.04
C ILE A 39 3.32 13.00 -3.81
N GLU A 40 2.46 13.35 -2.86
CA GLU A 40 2.87 14.03 -1.62
C GLU A 40 3.46 13.05 -0.61
N PRO A 41 4.47 13.47 0.18
CA PRO A 41 5.05 12.62 1.19
C PRO A 41 4.05 12.32 2.32
N SER A 42 4.07 11.09 2.81
CA SER A 42 3.36 10.68 4.02
C SER A 42 4.30 9.92 4.95
N TYR A 43 3.91 9.82 6.21
CA TYR A 43 4.68 9.14 7.24
C TYR A 43 3.97 7.86 7.66
N VAL A 44 4.72 6.78 7.86
CA VAL A 44 4.18 5.58 8.50
C VAL A 44 3.87 5.89 9.95
N GLU A 45 2.61 5.73 10.34
CA GLU A 45 2.15 5.93 11.70
C GLU A 45 2.06 4.61 12.46
N LYS A 46 1.47 3.58 11.82
CA LYS A 46 1.33 2.26 12.43
C LYS A 46 1.41 1.16 11.38
N VAL A 47 2.05 0.06 11.75
CA VAL A 47 2.05 -1.18 10.96
C VAL A 47 1.33 -2.25 11.77
N LEU A 48 0.34 -2.89 11.17
CA LEU A 48 -0.35 -4.05 11.70
C LEU A 48 0.02 -5.26 10.84
N VAL A 49 0.56 -6.28 11.48
CA VAL A 49 0.76 -7.60 10.88
C VAL A 49 -0.23 -8.55 11.55
N SER A 50 -1.07 -9.18 10.75
CA SER A 50 -2.09 -10.11 11.23
C SER A 50 -2.27 -11.25 10.24
N THR A 51 -3.08 -12.23 10.62
CA THR A 51 -3.48 -13.35 9.76
C THR A 51 -5.00 -13.39 9.70
N ASN A 52 -5.58 -13.76 8.56
CA ASN A 52 -7.03 -14.01 8.47
C ASN A 52 -7.38 -15.46 8.88
N GLU A 53 -8.67 -15.80 8.82
CA GLU A 53 -9.17 -17.15 9.13
C GLU A 53 -8.67 -18.25 8.18
N GLN A 54 -8.07 -17.87 7.05
CA GLN A 54 -7.51 -18.77 6.03
C GLN A 54 -5.98 -18.83 6.10
N ASP A 55 -5.39 -18.48 7.24
CA ASP A 55 -3.94 -18.43 7.47
C ASP A 55 -3.15 -17.55 6.48
N THR A 56 -3.82 -16.61 5.82
CA THR A 56 -3.18 -15.64 4.92
C THR A 56 -2.66 -14.44 5.71
N THR A 57 -1.37 -14.16 5.60
CA THR A 57 -0.75 -12.97 6.21
C THR A 57 -1.28 -11.68 5.57
N LEU A 58 -1.74 -10.76 6.42
CA LEU A 58 -2.21 -9.43 6.08
C LEU A 58 -1.28 -8.39 6.71
N ILE A 59 -0.83 -7.44 5.89
CA ILE A 59 -0.04 -6.29 6.34
C ILE A 59 -0.86 -5.04 6.06
N LYS A 60 -1.26 -4.32 7.12
CA LYS A 60 -1.94 -3.02 7.01
C LYS A 60 -1.00 -1.93 7.49
N ILE A 61 -0.80 -0.91 6.65
CA ILE A 61 0.05 0.25 6.96
C ILE A 61 -0.85 1.47 7.05
N LEU A 62 -0.89 2.09 8.22
CA LEU A 62 -1.52 3.39 8.43
C LEU A 62 -0.52 4.49 8.08
N LEU A 63 -0.86 5.30 7.09
CA LEU A 63 -0.08 6.44 6.65
C LEU A 63 -0.75 7.74 7.13
N ARG A 64 0.05 8.67 7.64
CA ARG A 64 -0.42 10.01 8.02
C ARG A 64 0.19 11.08 7.14
N GLN A 65 -0.59 12.12 6.89
CA GLN A 65 -0.13 13.34 6.26
C GLN A 65 -0.69 14.53 7.01
N THR A 66 0.20 15.44 7.41
CA THR A 66 -0.21 16.72 7.97
C THR A 66 -0.40 17.71 6.83
N ARG A 67 -1.63 18.20 6.65
CA ARG A 67 -1.98 19.24 5.69
C ARG A 67 -2.43 20.48 6.44
N ARG A 68 -1.83 21.63 6.15
CA ARG A 68 -2.31 22.93 6.65
C ARG A 68 -3.43 23.42 5.73
N PRO A 69 -4.39 24.22 6.23
CA PRO A 69 -5.38 24.84 5.37
C PRO A 69 -4.74 25.69 4.26
N GLU A 70 -5.18 25.49 3.03
CA GLU A 70 -4.72 26.21 1.84
C GLU A 70 -5.89 26.88 1.10
N VAL A 71 -5.58 27.81 0.19
CA VAL A 71 -6.59 28.45 -0.66
C VAL A 71 -7.26 27.39 -1.53
N GLY A 72 -8.59 27.38 -1.55
CA GLY A 72 -9.40 26.34 -2.17
C GLY A 72 -9.98 25.34 -1.18
N ASP A 73 -9.52 25.33 0.08
CA ASP A 73 -10.08 24.47 1.11
C ASP A 73 -11.48 24.90 1.50
N LYS A 74 -12.36 23.90 1.65
CA LYS A 74 -13.78 24.12 1.93
C LYS A 74 -14.03 24.09 3.42
N PHE A 75 -14.69 25.12 3.91
CA PHE A 75 -15.12 25.25 5.30
C PHE A 75 -16.63 25.39 5.40
N SER A 76 -17.18 25.00 6.55
CA SER A 76 -18.60 25.20 6.86
C SER A 76 -18.78 25.60 8.32
N SER A 77 -19.72 26.52 8.57
CA SER A 77 -20.19 26.80 9.92
C SER A 77 -21.13 25.70 10.41
N ARG A 78 -21.37 25.66 11.73
CA ARG A 78 -22.35 24.74 12.35
C ARG A 78 -23.80 25.03 11.91
N HIS A 79 -24.05 26.20 11.31
CA HIS A 79 -25.36 26.64 10.85
C HIS A 79 -25.55 26.54 9.32
N GLY A 80 -24.68 25.78 8.63
CA GLY A 80 -24.88 25.42 7.22
C GLY A 80 -24.35 26.41 6.19
N GLN A 81 -23.69 27.49 6.60
CA GLN A 81 -23.01 28.38 5.66
C GLN A 81 -21.68 27.76 5.22
N LYS A 82 -21.54 27.53 3.91
CA LYS A 82 -20.31 27.00 3.30
C LYS A 82 -19.47 28.14 2.74
N GLY A 83 -18.16 28.02 2.82
CA GLY A 83 -17.19 28.98 2.28
C GLY A 83 -15.93 28.28 1.80
N VAL A 84 -15.09 29.03 1.09
CA VAL A 84 -13.79 28.60 0.61
C VAL A 84 -12.77 29.64 1.07
N VAL A 85 -11.60 29.18 1.53
CA VAL A 85 -10.46 30.06 1.83
C VAL A 85 -9.74 30.44 0.56
#